data_AF-R6X6T2-F1
#
_entry.id   AF-R6X6T2-F1
#
_cell.length_a   1.000
_cell.length_b   1.000
_cell.length_c   1.000
_cell.angle_alpha   90.00
_cell.angle_beta   90.00
_cell.angle_gamma   90.00
#
_symmetry.space_group_name_H-M   'P 1'
#
loop_
_entity.id
_entity.type
_entity.pdbx_description
1 polymer ?
#
loop_
_entity_poly.entity_id
_entity_poly.type
_entity_poly.pdbx_seq_one_letter_code
_entity_poly.pdbx_strand_id
1 'polypeptide(L)'
;MKRIIGLSLLLVSIAAGCKRETNVVEYPAVDFYTTETLDVNRIELTDSTTVLHFSAVYIPKFWIRLDKGTHIVADGRKLPCIGIDETSL
;
A
#
# COMPACT_ATOMS: atom_id res chain seq x y z
N MET A 1 -34.45 11.08 -30.83
CA MET A 1 -33.96 9.80 -30.26
C MET A 1 -32.44 9.67 -30.31
N LYS A 2 -31.77 9.87 -31.46
CA LYS A 2 -30.28 9.78 -31.59
C LYS A 2 -29.48 10.71 -30.66
N ARG A 3 -29.97 11.94 -30.41
CA ARG A 3 -29.32 12.92 -29.51
C ARG A 3 -29.35 12.51 -28.03
N ILE A 4 -30.40 11.81 -27.60
CA ILE A 4 -30.57 11.34 -26.21
C ILE A 4 -29.63 10.16 -25.95
N ILE A 5 -29.49 9.26 -26.93
CA ILE A 5 -28.56 8.13 -26.87
C ILE A 5 -27.10 8.63 -26.82
N GLY A 6 -26.76 9.63 -27.63
CA GLY A 6 -25.42 10.22 -27.60
C GLY A 6 -25.08 10.91 -26.28
N LEU A 7 -26.04 11.62 -25.68
CA LEU A 7 -25.86 12.27 -24.37
C LEU A 7 -25.73 11.25 -23.23
N SER A 8 -26.51 10.17 -23.28
CA SER A 8 -26.40 9.04 -22.35
C SER A 8 -25.04 8.35 -22.42
N LEU A 9 -24.50 8.16 -23.64
CA LEU A 9 -23.20 7.49 -23.83
C LEU A 9 -22.04 8.36 -23.34
N LEU A 10 -22.17 9.69 -23.49
CA LEU A 10 -21.21 10.68 -22.98
C LEU A 10 -21.22 10.75 -21.44
N LEU A 11 -22.39 10.66 -20.81
CA LEU A 11 -22.51 10.63 -19.34
C LEU A 11 -21.91 9.36 -18.71
N VAL A 12 -22.09 8.21 -19.35
CA VAL A 12 -21.50 6.93 -18.89
C VAL A 12 -19.98 6.92 -18.99
N SER A 13 -19.40 7.57 -20.00
CA SER A 13 -17.93 7.66 -20.16
C SER A 13 -17.27 8.59 -19.15
N ILE A 14 -17.97 9.63 -18.67
CA ILE A 14 -17.48 10.50 -17.60
C ILE A 14 -17.50 9.77 -16.25
N ALA A 15 -18.51 8.93 -15.97
CA ALA A 15 -18.61 8.15 -14.73
C ALA A 15 -17.53 7.06 -14.61
N ALA A 16 -17.05 6.52 -15.74
CA ALA A 16 -15.96 5.53 -15.77
C ALA A 16 -14.57 6.15 -15.47
N GLY A 17 -14.47 7.49 -15.42
CA GLY A 17 -13.23 8.23 -15.21
C GLY A 17 -12.87 8.55 -13.76
N CYS A 18 -13.50 7.91 -12.76
CA CYS A 18 -13.07 8.04 -11.36
C CYS A 18 -11.64 7.52 -11.23
N LYS A 19 -10.66 8.43 -11.31
CA LYS A 19 -9.28 8.16 -10.88
C LYS A 19 -9.36 7.69 -9.43
N ARG A 20 -9.00 6.43 -9.18
CA ARG A 20 -8.79 5.94 -7.82
C ARG A 20 -7.68 6.77 -7.21
N GLU A 21 -8.00 7.48 -6.14
CA GLU A 21 -7.06 8.33 -5.43
C GLU A 21 -6.08 7.44 -4.66
N THR A 22 -4.98 7.08 -5.31
CA THR A 22 -3.84 6.45 -4.63
C THR A 22 -3.11 7.52 -3.85
N ASN A 23 -3.25 7.50 -2.53
CA ASN A 23 -2.49 8.39 -1.65
C ASN A 23 -1.11 7.77 -1.43
N VAL A 24 -0.09 8.40 -1.99
CA VAL A 24 1.30 7.96 -1.87
C VAL A 24 2.03 8.89 -0.92
N VAL A 25 2.66 8.31 0.10
CA VAL A 25 3.54 9.03 1.02
C VAL A 25 4.96 8.56 0.78
N GLU A 26 5.78 9.43 0.22
CA GLU A 26 7.22 9.22 0.06
C GLU A 26 7.94 9.63 1.34
N TYR A 27 8.92 8.83 1.78
CA TYR A 27 9.75 9.08 2.96
C TYR A 27 8.92 9.56 4.18
N PRO A 28 8.01 8.71 4.69
CA PRO A 28 7.14 9.07 5.80
C PRO A 28 7.94 9.49 7.03
N ALA A 29 7.37 10.40 7.83
CA ALA A 29 7.94 10.70 9.14
C ALA A 29 7.91 9.44 10.03
N VAL A 30 9.00 9.18 10.73
CA VAL A 30 9.17 8.01 11.60
C VAL A 30 9.49 8.50 13.01
N ASP A 31 8.72 8.05 14.00
CA ASP A 31 8.93 8.43 15.40
C ASP A 31 10.19 7.79 15.99
N PHE A 32 10.51 6.56 15.59
CA PHE A 32 11.67 5.81 16.05
C PHE A 32 12.33 5.06 14.89
N TYR A 33 13.58 5.40 14.63
CA TYR A 33 14.41 4.73 13.63
C TYR A 33 15.61 4.10 14.34
N THR A 34 15.84 2.80 14.12
CA THR A 34 17.12 2.17 14.42
C THR A 34 17.93 2.13 13.15
N THR A 35 19.10 2.78 13.14
CA THR A 35 19.88 3.13 11.94
C THR A 35 20.35 1.99 11.05
N GLU A 36 20.12 0.73 11.44
CA GLU A 36 20.81 -0.41 10.84
C GLU A 36 19.90 -1.57 10.41
N THR A 37 18.57 -1.46 10.48
CA THR A 37 17.72 -2.66 10.30
C THR A 37 16.63 -2.53 9.25
N LEU A 38 15.86 -1.44 9.24
CA LEU A 38 14.73 -1.29 8.31
C LEU A 38 14.42 0.18 8.05
N ASP A 39 14.29 0.55 6.78
CA ASP A 39 13.92 1.88 6.32
C ASP A 39 12.66 1.83 5.46
N VAL A 40 11.62 2.55 5.87
CA VAL A 40 10.36 2.65 5.11
C VAL A 40 10.47 3.81 4.15
N ASN A 41 10.58 3.49 2.86
CA ASN A 41 10.84 4.49 1.83
C ASN A 41 9.54 5.07 1.23
N ARG A 42 8.47 4.27 1.20
CA ARG A 42 7.21 4.65 0.54
C ARG A 42 6.02 3.86 1.08
N ILE A 43 4.89 4.54 1.22
CA ILE A 43 3.60 3.94 1.57
C ILE A 43 2.59 4.25 0.47
N GLU A 44 1.93 3.24 -0.06
CA GLU A 44 0.82 3.39 -1.00
C GLU A 44 -0.49 2.99 -0.32
N LEU A 45 -1.44 3.93 -0.29
CA LEU A 45 -2.78 3.74 0.22
C LEU A 45 -3.76 3.70 -0.96
N THR A 46 -4.42 2.56 -1.14
CA THR A 46 -5.54 2.41 -2.08
C THR A 46 -6.86 2.35 -1.33
N ASP A 47 -7.96 2.11 -2.05
CA ASP A 47 -9.30 1.91 -1.48
C ASP A 47 -9.40 0.67 -0.56
N SER A 48 -8.50 -0.30 -0.72
CA SER A 48 -8.61 -1.63 -0.11
C SER A 48 -7.29 -2.22 0.41
N THR A 49 -6.16 -1.60 0.08
CA THR A 49 -4.83 -2.13 0.41
C THR A 49 -3.91 -1.01 0.88
N THR A 50 -3.03 -1.36 1.81
CA THR A 50 -1.88 -0.55 2.19
C THR A 50 -0.61 -1.32 1.83
N VAL A 51 0.23 -0.75 0.97
CA VAL A 51 1.50 -1.36 0.55
C VAL A 51 2.65 -0.57 1.18
N LEU A 52 3.52 -1.27 1.92
CA LEU A 52 4.72 -0.70 2.50
C LEU A 52 5.93 -1.13 1.69
N HIS A 53 6.66 -0.16 1.15
CA HIS A 53 7.96 -0.38 0.53
C HIS A 53 9.04 -0.04 1.55
N PHE A 54 9.88 -1.01 1.85
CA PHE A 54 10.99 -0.83 2.76
C PHE A 54 12.25 -1.53 2.26
N SER A 55 13.39 -1.02 2.67
CA SER A 55 14.67 -1.69 2.56
C SER A 55 15.09 -2.19 3.94
N ALA A 56 15.84 -3.29 3.97
CA ALA A 56 16.41 -3.84 5.19
C ALA A 56 17.88 -4.17 4.96
N VAL A 57 18.73 -3.89 5.94
CA VAL A 57 20.16 -4.20 5.86
C VAL A 57 20.37 -5.65 6.27
N TYR A 58 20.95 -6.45 5.37
CA TYR A 58 21.35 -7.81 5.68
C TYR A 58 22.62 -7.81 6.53
N ILE A 59 22.53 -8.37 7.73
CA ILE A 59 23.67 -8.64 8.59
C ILE A 59 24.09 -10.10 8.36
N PRO A 60 25.35 -10.38 7.97
CA PRO A 60 25.79 -11.74 7.70
C PRO A 60 25.46 -12.73 8.82
N LYS A 61 24.87 -13.87 8.45
CA LYS A 61 24.39 -14.95 9.35
C LYS A 61 23.10 -14.65 10.11
N PHE A 62 22.48 -13.48 9.92
CA PHE A 62 21.17 -13.16 10.49
C PHE A 62 20.06 -13.27 9.45
N TRP A 63 18.87 -13.63 9.90
CA TRP A 63 17.67 -13.65 9.05
C TRP A 63 16.99 -12.28 9.07
N ILE A 64 16.54 -11.81 7.91
CA ILE A 64 15.60 -10.69 7.84
C ILE A 64 14.21 -11.27 8.04
N ARG A 65 13.56 -10.87 9.13
CA ARG A 65 12.21 -11.33 9.47
C ARG A 65 11.40 -10.18 10.03
N LEU A 66 10.16 -10.06 9.57
CA LEU A 66 9.14 -9.27 10.26
C LEU A 66 8.61 -10.07 11.45
N ASP A 67 8.60 -9.44 12.62
CA ASP A 67 8.04 -10.07 13.82
C ASP A 67 6.54 -10.36 13.65
N LYS A 68 6.04 -11.40 14.32
CA LYS A 68 4.61 -11.77 14.26
C LYS A 68 3.71 -10.69 14.88
N GLY A 69 4.26 -9.84 15.74
CA GLY A 69 3.58 -8.69 16.33
C GLY A 69 3.56 -7.46 15.43
N THR A 70 4.23 -7.45 14.27
CA THR A 70 4.16 -6.33 13.32
C THR A 70 2.73 -6.18 12.80
N HIS A 71 2.19 -4.97 12.90
CA HIS A 71 0.82 -4.65 12.51
C HIS A 71 0.71 -3.21 11.99
N ILE A 72 -0.28 -2.97 11.15
CA ILE A 72 -0.71 -1.62 10.76
C ILE A 72 -1.83 -1.21 11.72
N VAL A 73 -1.80 0.03 12.22
CA VAL A 73 -2.90 0.62 12.99
C VAL A 73 -3.69 1.55 12.09
N ALA A 74 -4.96 1.22 11.85
CA ALA A 74 -5.88 2.04 11.09
C ALA A 74 -7.22 2.11 11.84
N ASP A 75 -7.78 3.30 12.00
CA ASP A 75 -9.06 3.52 12.72
C ASP A 75 -9.12 2.86 14.10
N GLY A 76 -8.00 2.88 14.84
CA GLY A 76 -7.89 2.25 16.16
C GLY A 76 -7.84 0.72 16.15
N ARG A 77 -7.80 0.08 14.98
CA ARG A 77 -7.73 -1.37 14.80
C ARG A 77 -6.32 -1.79 14.39
N LYS A 78 -5.86 -2.92 14.94
CA LYS A 78 -4.61 -3.57 14.54
C LYS A 78 -4.90 -4.55 13.40
N LEU A 79 -4.25 -4.33 12.27
CA LEU A 79 -4.29 -5.20 11.10
C LEU A 79 -2.96 -5.97 11.03
N PRO A 80 -2.97 -7.31 11.13
CA PRO A 80 -1.74 -8.09 11.11
C PRO A 80 -1.08 -8.03 9.73
N CYS A 81 0.24 -7.96 9.71
CA CYS A 81 0.99 -8.15 8.47
C CYS A 81 1.02 -9.65 8.15
N ILE A 82 0.32 -10.06 7.09
CA ILE A 82 0.35 -11.45 6.61
C ILE A 82 1.43 -11.54 5.53
N GLY A 83 2.47 -12.33 5.79
CA GLY A 83 3.46 -12.67 4.77
C GLY A 83 2.81 -13.51 3.67
N ILE A 84 3.19 -13.25 2.42
CA ILE A 84 2.89 -14.15 1.31
C ILE A 84 3.87 -15.32 1.33
N ASP A 85 3.36 -16.55 1.40
CA ASP A 85 4.14 -17.76 1.17
C ASP A 85 4.15 -18.02 -0.35
N GLU A 86 4.95 -17.27 -1.10
CA GLU A 86 5.20 -17.61 -2.51
C GLU A 86 6.26 -18.71 -2.58
N THR A 87 5.84 -19.93 -2.25
CA THR A 87 6.53 -21.15 -2.68
C THR A 87 5.83 -21.70 -3.93
N SER A 88 5.92 -20.96 -5.03
CA SER A 88 5.59 -21.46 -6.37
C SER A 88 6.35 -20.66 -7.43
N LEU A 89 7.63 -21.02 -7.59
CA LEU A 89 8.44 -20.78 -8.78
C LEU A 89 8.45 -22.05 -9.64
#